data_AF-A0A382ZEK7-F1
#
_entry.id   AF-A0A382ZEK7-F1
#
_cell.length_a   1.000
_cell.length_b   1.000
_cell.length_c   1.000
_cell.angle_alpha   90.00
_cell.angle_beta   90.00
_cell.angle_gamma   90.00
#
_symmetry.space_group_name_H-M   'P 1'
#
loop_
_entity.id
_entity.type
_entity.pdbx_description
1 polymer ?
#
loop_
_entity_poly.entity_id
_entity_poly.type
_entity_poly.pdbx_seq_one_letter_code
_entity_poly.pdbx_strand_id
1 'polypeptide(L)'
;MADERNDTADEDEEEGEIPVMQKVAILFIALGQETCGEVMKFLSDFEIEEITQAVANLKSVSVETQDKVLDEFEQLLLAGEWVSQGGLDFARGALERAVGPRKAQE
;
A
#
# COMPACT_ATOMS: atom_id res chain seq x y z
N MET A 1 -23.36 35.14 -27.65
CA MET A 1 -21.94 35.12 -27.25
C MET A 1 -21.88 34.19 -26.07
N ALA A 2 -21.46 32.96 -26.34
CA ALA A 2 -21.22 31.94 -25.33
C ALA A 2 -19.76 32.12 -24.88
N ASP A 3 -19.53 32.09 -23.57
CA ASP A 3 -18.26 31.75 -22.92
C ASP A 3 -18.63 31.26 -21.52
N GLU A 4 -18.48 29.96 -21.29
CA GLU A 4 -17.40 29.37 -20.48
C GLU A 4 -17.84 29.32 -19.01
N ARG A 5 -18.52 28.24 -18.60
CA ARG A 5 -17.87 27.07 -17.99
C ARG A 5 -16.75 27.48 -17.04
N ASN A 6 -17.12 27.53 -15.77
CA ASN A 6 -16.21 27.38 -14.64
C ASN A 6 -16.98 26.39 -13.72
N ASP A 7 -16.79 25.05 -13.73
CA ASP A 7 -15.55 24.25 -13.79
C ASP A 7 -14.44 24.95 -12.99
N THR A 8 -14.27 24.74 -11.69
CA THR A 8 -14.41 23.53 -10.91
C THR A 8 -14.97 23.92 -9.54
N ALA A 9 -16.09 23.31 -9.16
CA ALA A 9 -16.30 23.05 -7.74
C ALA A 9 -15.36 21.88 -7.45
N ASP A 10 -14.13 22.21 -7.07
CA ASP A 10 -13.30 21.29 -6.30
C ASP A 10 -14.06 21.10 -4.98
N GLU A 11 -15.01 20.17 -5.01
CA GLU A 11 -15.55 19.55 -3.82
C GLU A 11 -14.35 18.86 -3.20
N ASP A 12 -13.73 19.54 -2.23
CA ASP A 12 -12.89 18.92 -1.21
C ASP A 12 -13.73 17.81 -0.58
N GLU A 13 -13.75 16.64 -1.23
CA GLU A 13 -14.38 15.43 -0.75
C GLU A 13 -13.77 15.16 0.63
N GLU A 14 -14.62 15.18 1.66
CA GLU A 14 -14.27 14.90 3.04
C GLU A 14 -13.21 13.80 3.08
N GLU A 15 -12.05 14.05 3.71
CA GLU A 15 -11.02 13.04 3.99
C GLU A 15 -11.60 11.97 4.93
N GLY A 16 -12.46 11.12 4.38
CA GLY A 16 -13.04 9.97 5.04
C GLY A 16 -11.96 8.92 5.19
N GLU A 17 -11.86 8.37 6.40
CA GLU A 17 -10.98 7.25 6.67
C GLU A 17 -11.26 6.09 5.70
N ILE A 18 -10.23 5.66 4.96
CA ILE A 18 -10.37 4.57 3.99
C ILE A 18 -10.77 3.30 4.77
N PRO A 19 -11.88 2.62 4.42
CA PRO A 19 -12.29 1.40 5.10
C PRO A 19 -11.19 0.34 5.07
N VAL A 20 -11.01 -0.41 6.16
CA VAL A 20 -9.92 -1.40 6.29
C VAL A 20 -9.89 -2.40 5.12
N MET A 21 -11.04 -2.96 4.73
CA MET A 21 -11.11 -3.90 3.60
C MET A 21 -10.76 -3.26 2.26
N GLN A 22 -11.01 -1.96 2.11
CA GLN A 22 -10.58 -1.21 0.94
C GLN A 22 -9.05 -1.01 0.95
N LYS A 23 -8.45 -0.71 2.10
CA LYS A 23 -6.97 -0.65 2.25
C LYS A 23 -6.34 -1.99 1.90
N VAL A 24 -6.89 -3.11 2.40
CA VAL A 24 -6.41 -4.47 2.09
C VAL A 24 -6.49 -4.74 0.59
N ALA A 25 -7.60 -4.42 -0.07
CA ALA A 25 -7.76 -4.61 -1.51
C ALA A 25 -6.73 -3.79 -2.32
N ILE A 26 -6.51 -2.53 -1.95
CA ILE A 26 -5.50 -1.64 -2.58
C ILE A 26 -4.10 -2.23 -2.42
N LEU A 27 -3.75 -2.67 -1.21
CA LEU A 27 -2.45 -3.29 -0.91
C LEU A 27 -2.22 -4.56 -1.75
N PHE A 28 -3.23 -5.43 -1.84
CA PHE A 28 -3.14 -6.65 -2.65
C PHE A 28 -2.90 -6.33 -4.14
N ILE A 29 -3.63 -5.35 -4.69
CA ILE A 29 -3.40 -4.92 -6.07
C ILE A 29 -1.97 -4.39 -6.27
N ALA A 30 -1.47 -3.58 -5.33
CA ALA A 30 -0.11 -3.03 -5.39
C ALA A 30 0.98 -4.10 -5.31
N LEU A 31 0.78 -5.15 -4.51
CA LEU A 31 1.70 -6.30 -4.39
C LEU A 31 1.68 -7.21 -5.61
N GLY A 32 0.59 -7.19 -6.39
CA GLY A 32 0.43 -8.01 -7.59
C GLY A 32 0.00 -9.45 -7.32
N GLN A 33 -0.42 -10.13 -8.38
CA GLN A 33 -1.12 -11.42 -8.30
C GLN A 33 -0.28 -12.55 -7.72
N GLU A 34 1.01 -12.61 -8.05
CA GLU A 34 1.92 -13.66 -7.59
C GLU A 34 2.09 -13.60 -6.07
N THR A 35 2.46 -12.42 -5.54
CA THR A 35 2.62 -12.20 -4.10
C THR A 35 1.30 -12.40 -3.35
N CYS A 36 0.19 -11.91 -3.88
CA CYS A 36 -1.13 -12.16 -3.28
C CYS A 36 -1.45 -13.65 -3.17
N GLY A 37 -1.16 -14.42 -4.22
CA GLY A 37 -1.38 -15.86 -4.24
C GLY A 37 -0.59 -16.59 -3.15
N GLU A 38 0.65 -16.15 -2.88
CA GLU A 38 1.45 -16.70 -1.76
C GLU A 38 0.88 -16.31 -0.39
N VAL A 39 0.43 -15.06 -0.21
CA VAL A 39 -0.19 -14.61 1.05
C VAL A 39 -1.49 -15.35 1.33
N MET A 40 -2.35 -15.52 0.31
CA MET A 40 -3.65 -16.18 0.46
C MET A 40 -3.55 -17.63 0.96
N LYS A 41 -2.43 -18.34 0.72
CA LYS A 41 -2.21 -19.71 1.22
C LYS A 41 -2.22 -19.81 2.76
N PHE A 42 -2.03 -18.69 3.45
CA PHE A 42 -1.99 -18.64 4.91
C PHE A 42 -3.30 -18.12 5.53
N LEU A 43 -4.30 -17.83 4.71
CA LEU A 43 -5.60 -17.30 5.14
C LEU A 43 -6.66 -18.41 5.15
N SER A 44 -7.72 -18.21 5.92
CA SER A 44 -8.91 -19.06 5.88
C SER A 44 -9.76 -18.79 4.64
N ASP A 45 -10.61 -19.75 4.26
CA ASP A 45 -11.53 -19.62 3.13
C ASP A 45 -12.42 -18.36 3.24
N PHE A 46 -12.85 -18.03 4.46
CA PHE A 46 -13.66 -16.85 4.75
C PHE A 46 -12.89 -15.55 4.47
N GLU A 47 -11.65 -15.43 4.95
CA GLU A 47 -10.81 -14.26 4.72
C GLU A 47 -10.47 -14.08 3.23
N ILE A 48 -10.20 -15.20 2.53
CA ILE A 48 -9.95 -15.19 1.09
C ILE A 48 -11.19 -14.65 0.35
N GLU A 49 -12.39 -15.10 0.72
CA GLU A 49 -13.64 -14.62 0.13
C GLU A 49 -13.83 -13.12 0.37
N GLU A 50 -13.67 -12.64 1.60
CA GLU A 50 -13.80 -11.22 1.93
C GLU A 50 -12.83 -10.34 1.14
N ILE A 51 -11.55 -10.73 1.07
CA ILE A 51 -10.52 -10.00 0.34
C ILE A 51 -10.82 -10.01 -1.16
N THR A 52 -11.20 -11.15 -1.71
CA THR A 52 -11.52 -11.28 -3.14
C THR A 52 -12.72 -10.41 -3.51
N GLN A 53 -13.76 -10.39 -2.68
CA GLN A 53 -14.91 -9.49 -2.88
C GLN A 53 -14.50 -8.02 -2.79
N ALA A 54 -13.65 -7.64 -1.83
CA ALA A 54 -13.16 -6.28 -1.70
C ALA A 54 -12.35 -5.84 -2.94
N VAL A 55 -11.46 -6.69 -3.45
CA VAL A 55 -10.70 -6.44 -4.68
C VAL A 55 -11.62 -6.32 -5.90
N ALA A 56 -12.63 -7.19 -6.03
CA ALA A 56 -13.57 -7.15 -7.15
C ALA A 56 -14.47 -5.91 -7.16
N ASN A 57 -14.81 -5.38 -5.99
CA ASN A 57 -15.62 -4.18 -5.83
C ASN A 57 -14.82 -2.88 -5.98
N LEU A 58 -13.48 -2.97 -5.99
CA LEU A 58 -12.60 -1.84 -6.18
C LEU A 58 -12.67 -1.38 -7.64
N LYS A 59 -13.12 -0.14 -7.87
CA LYS A 59 -13.26 0.42 -9.22
C LYS A 59 -11.95 1.03 -9.70
N SER A 60 -11.77 2.32 -9.40
CA SER A 60 -10.59 3.10 -9.71
C SER A 60 -10.03 3.64 -8.41
N VAL A 61 -8.74 3.47 -8.21
CA VAL A 61 -8.00 4.02 -7.07
C VAL A 61 -7.13 5.15 -7.61
N SER A 62 -7.21 6.33 -7.01
CA SER A 62 -6.27 7.41 -7.33
C SER A 62 -4.87 7.05 -6.84
N VAL A 63 -3.83 7.57 -7.51
CA VAL A 63 -2.44 7.37 -7.09
C VAL A 63 -2.24 7.84 -5.64
N GLU A 64 -2.83 8.98 -5.27
CA GLU A 64 -2.75 9.50 -3.90
C GLU A 64 -3.33 8.54 -2.86
N THR A 65 -4.48 7.93 -3.14
CA THR A 65 -5.10 6.95 -2.22
C THR A 65 -4.25 5.69 -2.11
N GLN A 66 -3.65 5.25 -3.22
CA GLN A 66 -2.72 4.11 -3.20
C GLN A 66 -1.47 4.43 -2.36
N ASP A 67 -0.86 5.60 -2.56
CA ASP A 67 0.31 6.05 -1.81
C ASP A 67 0.01 6.13 -0.31
N LYS A 68 -1.14 6.72 0.07
CA LYS A 68 -1.60 6.79 1.47
C LYS A 68 -1.67 5.40 2.14
N VAL A 69 -2.19 4.39 1.43
CA VAL A 69 -2.29 3.01 1.95
C VAL A 69 -0.91 2.35 2.08
N LEU A 70 -0.02 2.58 1.12
CA LEU A 70 1.33 2.02 1.13
C LEU A 70 2.21 2.64 2.22
N ASP A 71 2.10 3.96 2.43
CA ASP A 71 2.80 4.68 3.50
C ASP A 71 2.36 4.18 4.89
N GLU A 72 1.05 3.98 5.09
CA GLU A 72 0.52 3.40 6.33
C GLU A 72 1.05 1.97 6.56
N PHE A 73 1.08 1.16 5.50
CA PHE A 73 1.62 -0.19 5.58
C PHE A 73 3.13 -0.19 5.90
N GLU A 74 3.93 0.69 5.28
CA GLU A 74 5.35 0.86 5.60
C GLU A 74 5.56 1.25 7.06
N GLN A 75 4.76 2.19 7.59
CA GLN A 75 4.83 2.58 8.99
C GLN A 75 4.54 1.41 9.94
N LEU A 76 3.60 0.54 9.59
CA LEU A 76 3.30 -0.68 10.35
C LEU A 76 4.46 -1.69 10.30
N LEU A 77 5.09 -1.86 9.13
CA LEU A 77 6.29 -2.69 8.99
C LEU A 77 7.43 -2.16 9.85
N LEU A 78 7.70 -0.86 9.79
CA LEU A 78 8.72 -0.20 10.61
C LEU A 78 8.40 -0.34 12.10
N ALA A 79 7.15 -0.13 12.53
CA ALA A 79 6.76 -0.31 13.92
C ALA A 79 6.95 -1.76 14.40
N GLY A 80 6.71 -2.75 13.54
CA GLY A 80 6.97 -4.16 13.80
C GLY A 80 8.46 -4.54 13.81
N GLU A 81 9.26 -3.95 12.92
CA GLU A 81 10.71 -4.18 12.81
C GLU A 81 11.51 -3.46 13.90
N TRP A 82 11.02 -2.33 14.44
CA TRP A 82 11.66 -1.60 15.55
C TRP A 82 11.72 -2.39 16.85
N VAL A 83 10.99 -3.51 16.95
CA VAL A 83 11.10 -4.45 18.08
C VAL A 83 12.18 -5.51 17.85
N SER A 84 12.66 -5.76 16.62
CA SER A 84 13.51 -6.93 16.33
C SER A 84 14.92 -6.64 15.81
N GLN A 85 15.24 -5.49 15.23
CA GLN A 85 16.63 -5.16 14.83
C GLN A 85 16.83 -3.64 14.77
N GLY A 86 17.85 -3.12 15.46
CA GLY A 86 18.08 -1.68 15.59
C GLY A 86 18.35 -0.96 14.25
N GLY A 87 18.34 0.37 14.26
CA GLY A 87 18.44 1.21 13.05
C GLY A 87 19.70 1.00 12.18
N LEU A 88 20.76 0.36 12.70
CA LEU A 88 21.96 0.05 11.92
C LEU A 88 21.72 -1.08 10.91
N ASP A 89 20.97 -2.12 11.29
CA ASP A 89 20.72 -3.28 10.43
C ASP A 89 19.73 -2.94 9.32
N PHE A 90 18.72 -2.11 9.63
CA PHE A 90 17.84 -1.53 8.63
C PHE A 90 18.62 -0.65 7.63
N ALA A 91 19.45 0.28 8.13
CA ALA A 91 20.25 1.15 7.27
C ALA A 91 21.21 0.35 6.36
N ARG A 92 21.78 -0.73 6.89
CA ARG A 92 22.65 -1.63 6.13
C ARG A 92 21.91 -2.42 5.06
N GLY A 93 20.75 -2.98 5.38
CA GLY A 93 19.91 -3.71 4.42
C GLY A 93 19.39 -2.80 3.29
N ALA A 94 18.97 -1.58 3.62
CA ALA A 94 18.57 -0.57 2.64
C ALA A 94 19.75 -0.18 1.71
N LEU A 95 20.93 0.06 2.28
CA LEU A 95 22.14 0.40 1.53
C LEU A 95 22.57 -0.77 0.62
N GLU A 96 22.61 -1.99 1.12
CA GLU A 96 22.98 -3.19 0.35
C GLU A 96 22.08 -3.42 -0.87
N ARG A 97 20.77 -3.15 -0.75
CA ARG A 97 19.83 -3.24 -1.88
C ARG A 97 20.01 -2.11 -2.90
N ALA A 98 20.33 -0.89 -2.45
CA ALA A 98 20.49 0.27 -3.33
C ALA A 98 21.82 0.27 -4.10
N VAL A 99 22.92 -0.20 -3.48
CA VAL A 99 24.26 -0.10 -4.07
C VAL A 99 24.95 -1.44 -4.35
N GLY A 100 24.31 -2.56 -3.98
CA GLY A 100 24.85 -3.91 -4.09
C GLY A 100 25.82 -4.26 -2.95
N PRO A 101 25.97 -5.56 -2.61
CA PRO A 101 26.67 -6.02 -1.40
C PRO A 101 28.16 -5.62 -1.34
N ARG A 102 28.75 -5.26 -2.49
CA ARG A 102 30.17 -4.90 -2.61
C ARG A 102 30.46 -3.44 -2.28
N LYS A 103 29.47 -2.54 -2.36
CA LYS A 103 29.63 -1.10 -2.02
C LYS A 103 29.16 -0.74 -0.61
N ALA A 104 28.27 -1.53 -0.03
CA ALA A 104 27.75 -1.27 1.32
C ALA A 104 28.72 -1.65 2.44
N GLN A 105 29.84 -2.33 2.12
CA GLN A 105 30.89 -2.73 3.06
C GLN A 105 32.15 -1.84 2.97
N GLU A 106 32.15 -0.82 2.10
CA GLU A 106 33.17 0.26 2.09
C GLU A 106 32.73 1.40 3.03
#